data_AF-A0A178ECR2-F1
#
_entry.id   AF-A0A178ECR2-F1
#
_cell.length_a   1.000
_cell.length_b   1.000
_cell.length_c   1.000
_cell.angle_alpha   90.00
_cell.angle_beta   90.00
_cell.angle_gamma   90.00
#
_symmetry.space_group_name_H-M   'P 1'
#
loop_
_entity.id
_entity.type
_entity.pdbx_description
1 polymer ?
#
loop_
_entity_poly.entity_id
_entity_poly.type
_entity_poly.pdbx_seq_one_letter_code
_entity_poly.pdbx_strand_id
1 'polypeptide(L)'
;MSPPAIVSAFISLQPLEPVLVFTSDTDAAIFQSRCKQGRILPNSRQYWVYLPMPVGLLHVRTARKGNVAFDFDSEKNASNFNKEIKGLGTIYTSPRGSHGFEQVVYLGKEKI
;
A
#
# COMPACT_ATOMS: atom_id res chain seq x y z
N MET A 1 -13.39 -2.08 -16.43
CA MET A 1 -13.39 -1.34 -15.15
C MET A 1 -12.03 -0.73 -14.94
N SER A 2 -11.97 0.58 -14.68
CA SER A 2 -10.73 1.28 -14.34
C SER A 2 -10.11 0.71 -13.05
N PRO A 3 -8.78 0.72 -12.90
CA PRO A 3 -8.15 0.29 -11.65
C PRO A 3 -8.56 1.20 -10.49
N PRO A 4 -8.74 0.66 -9.26
CA PRO A 4 -9.06 1.45 -8.07
C PRO A 4 -8.07 2.59 -7.88
N ALA A 5 -8.58 3.80 -7.67
CA ALA A 5 -7.74 4.97 -7.46
C ALA A 5 -7.47 5.16 -5.97
N ILE A 6 -6.20 4.97 -5.58
CA ILE A 6 -5.72 5.31 -4.24
C ILE A 6 -5.37 6.81 -4.24
N VAL A 7 -5.84 7.53 -3.24
CA VAL A 7 -5.59 8.98 -3.07
C VAL A 7 -4.40 9.21 -2.17
N SER A 8 -4.30 8.42 -1.09
CA SER A 8 -3.29 8.60 -0.06
C SER A 8 -3.09 7.32 0.73
N ALA A 9 -2.02 7.26 1.51
CA ALA A 9 -1.84 6.25 2.53
C ALA A 9 -1.11 6.79 3.75
N PHE A 10 -1.37 6.18 4.90
CA PHE A 10 -0.77 6.55 6.18
C PHE A 10 -0.78 5.34 7.14
N ILE A 11 -0.15 5.49 8.30
CA ILE A 11 -0.20 4.51 9.39
C ILE A 11 -1.24 4.98 10.41
N SER A 12 -2.32 4.20 10.57
CA SER A 12 -3.24 4.37 11.69
C SER A 12 -2.55 3.95 12.98
N LEU A 13 -2.87 4.59 14.10
CA LEU A 13 -2.37 4.20 15.43
C LEU A 13 -3.33 3.27 16.18
N GLN A 14 -4.60 3.19 15.75
CA GLN A 14 -5.63 2.36 16.36
C GLN A 14 -6.60 1.80 15.29
N PRO A 15 -6.41 0.55 14.82
CA PRO A 15 -5.25 -0.33 15.08
C PRO A 15 -3.96 0.23 14.45
N LEU A 16 -2.80 -0.24 14.92
CA LEU A 16 -1.48 0.12 14.38
C LEU A 16 -1.26 -0.58 13.03
N GLU A 17 -1.73 0.03 11.95
CA GLU A 17 -1.82 -0.61 10.63
C GLU A 17 -1.71 0.41 9.49
N PRO A 18 -1.14 0.04 8.34
CA PRO A 18 -1.25 0.83 7.13
C PRO A 18 -2.68 0.95 6.65
N VAL A 19 -3.05 2.15 6.24
CA VAL A 19 -4.36 2.48 5.69
C VAL A 19 -4.19 3.07 4.29
N LEU A 20 -4.89 2.46 3.33
CA LEU A 20 -5.06 2.98 1.99
C LEU A 20 -6.38 3.76 1.92
N VAL A 21 -6.32 5.00 1.43
CA VAL A 21 -7.48 5.87 1.24
C VAL A 21 -7.85 5.90 -0.23
N PHE A 22 -9.07 5.50 -0.55
CA PHE A 22 -9.60 5.49 -1.91
C PHE A 22 -10.50 6.71 -2.18
N THR A 23 -10.75 6.98 -3.46
CA THR A 23 -11.70 8.02 -3.90
C THR A 23 -13.15 7.70 -3.57
N SER A 24 -13.51 6.41 -3.52
CA SER A 24 -14.87 5.94 -3.29
C SER A 24 -14.91 4.61 -2.56
N ASP A 25 -16.04 4.32 -1.92
CA ASP A 25 -16.31 3.04 -1.26
C ASP A 25 -16.28 1.88 -2.27
N THR A 26 -16.72 2.14 -3.51
CA THR A 26 -16.67 1.15 -4.60
C THR A 26 -15.24 0.77 -4.96
N ASP A 27 -14.32 1.75 -5.05
CA ASP A 27 -12.90 1.48 -5.33
C ASP A 27 -12.26 0.67 -4.20
N ALA A 28 -12.56 1.03 -2.95
CA ALA A 28 -12.09 0.30 -1.77
C ALA A 28 -12.59 -1.15 -1.77
N ALA A 29 -13.87 -1.38 -2.05
CA ALA A 29 -14.45 -2.73 -2.14
C ALA A 29 -13.84 -3.55 -3.30
N ILE A 30 -13.61 -2.93 -4.47
CA ILE A 30 -12.93 -3.60 -5.59
C ILE A 30 -11.50 -3.98 -5.18
N PHE A 31 -10.77 -3.08 -4.51
CA PHE A 31 -9.43 -3.39 -4.02
C PHE A 31 -9.46 -4.53 -3.00
N GLN A 32 -10.37 -4.49 -2.02
CA GLN A 32 -10.55 -5.54 -1.02
C GLN A 32 -10.83 -6.91 -1.66
N SER A 33 -11.65 -6.96 -2.72
CA SER A 33 -11.93 -8.21 -3.44
C SER A 33 -10.68 -8.84 -4.06
N ARG A 34 -9.69 -8.01 -4.41
CA ARG A 34 -8.42 -8.43 -5.01
C ARG A 34 -7.37 -8.73 -3.93
N CYS A 35 -7.28 -7.91 -2.89
CA CYS A 35 -6.38 -8.04 -1.75
C CYS A 35 -7.11 -8.65 -0.54
N LYS A 36 -7.06 -9.98 -0.39
CA LYS A 36 -7.80 -10.71 0.66
C LYS A 36 -7.42 -10.30 2.09
N GLN A 37 -6.23 -9.74 2.28
CA GLN A 37 -5.76 -9.30 3.60
C GLN A 37 -6.24 -7.90 3.95
N GLY A 38 -6.63 -7.11 2.94
CA GLY A 38 -7.23 -5.80 3.14
C GLY A 38 -8.61 -5.92 3.76
N ARG A 39 -8.90 -5.06 4.73
CA ARG A 39 -10.21 -5.00 5.38
C ARG A 39 -10.70 -3.58 5.52
N ILE A 40 -12.00 -3.41 5.32
CA ILE A 40 -12.71 -2.18 5.65
C ILE A 40 -13.32 -2.41 7.05
N LEU A 41 -13.06 -1.52 8.00
CA LEU A 41 -13.60 -1.69 9.35
C LEU A 41 -15.06 -1.20 9.39
N PRO A 42 -15.97 -1.88 10.13
CA PRO A 42 -17.38 -1.51 10.17
C PRO A 42 -17.66 -0.08 10.66
N ASN A 43 -16.84 0.39 11.60
CA ASN A 43 -16.99 1.72 12.23
C ASN A 43 -16.02 2.76 11.66
N SER A 44 -15.30 2.45 10.58
CA SER A 44 -14.42 3.40 9.89
C SER A 44 -15.08 3.96 8.63
N ARG A 45 -14.39 4.91 7.99
CA ARG A 45 -14.71 5.35 6.63
C ARG A 45 -14.64 4.14 5.68
N GLN A 46 -15.68 3.95 4.86
CA GLN A 46 -15.82 2.76 4.00
C GLN A 46 -14.86 2.78 2.80
N TYR A 47 -14.37 3.97 2.42
CA TYR A 47 -13.30 4.16 1.45
C TYR A 47 -11.89 3.97 2.04
N TRP A 48 -11.76 3.47 3.28
CA TRP A 48 -10.47 3.15 3.90
C TRP A 48 -10.27 1.63 3.96
N VAL A 49 -9.14 1.17 3.43
CA VAL A 49 -8.74 -0.24 3.52
C VAL A 49 -7.51 -0.33 4.41
N TYR A 50 -7.67 -1.06 5.52
CA TYR A 50 -6.61 -1.39 6.46
C TYR A 50 -5.89 -2.64 5.97
N LEU A 51 -4.56 -2.60 5.97
CA LEU A 51 -3.71 -3.75 5.70
C LEU A 51 -3.07 -4.21 7.01
N PRO A 52 -2.83 -5.52 7.20
CA PRO A 52 -1.97 -5.98 8.29
C PRO A 52 -0.61 -5.31 8.19
N MET A 53 0.00 -4.98 9.33
CA MET A 53 1.34 -4.39 9.37
C MET A 53 2.35 -5.33 8.71
N PRO A 54 2.94 -4.97 7.54
CA PRO A 54 3.91 -5.81 6.87
C PRO A 54 5.22 -5.86 7.68
N VAL A 55 5.88 -7.01 7.67
CA VAL A 55 7.20 -7.16 8.30
C VAL A 55 8.22 -6.28 7.59
N GLY A 56 9.03 -5.55 8.36
CA GLY A 56 10.11 -4.70 7.84
C GLY A 56 9.63 -3.43 7.14
N LEU A 57 8.37 -3.05 7.30
CA LEU A 57 7.86 -1.77 6.82
C LEU A 57 8.49 -0.62 7.62
N LEU A 58 9.12 0.31 6.92
CA LEU A 58 9.73 1.51 7.50
C LEU A 58 8.78 2.69 7.40
N HIS A 59 8.25 2.96 6.21
CA HIS A 59 7.40 4.10 5.95
C HIS A 59 6.29 3.77 4.93
N VAL A 60 5.18 4.51 5.05
CA VAL A 60 4.11 4.54 4.06
C VAL A 60 3.88 6.00 3.69
N ARG A 61 3.91 6.30 2.39
CA ARG A 61 3.80 7.67 1.90
C ARG A 61 3.06 7.72 0.57
N THR A 62 2.39 8.84 0.34
CA THR A 62 1.86 9.17 -0.98
C THR A 62 3.02 9.59 -1.89
N ALA A 63 3.18 8.88 -2.99
CA ALA A 63 4.18 9.13 -4.02
C ALA A 63 3.62 10.03 -5.14
N ARG A 64 4.47 10.35 -6.13
CA ARG A 64 4.08 11.18 -7.28
C ARG A 64 2.91 10.53 -8.03
N LYS A 65 2.05 11.39 -8.60
CA LYS A 65 0.88 11.01 -9.44
C LYS A 65 -0.19 10.17 -8.74
N GLY A 66 -0.31 10.26 -7.42
CA GLY A 66 -1.32 9.51 -6.66
C GLY A 66 -1.01 8.03 -6.52
N ASN A 67 0.24 7.62 -6.78
CA ASN A 67 0.73 6.32 -6.33
C ASN A 67 1.00 6.37 -4.82
N VAL A 68 1.00 5.23 -4.17
CA VAL A 68 1.42 5.05 -2.78
C VAL A 68 2.68 4.21 -2.77
N ALA A 69 3.64 4.59 -1.92
CA ALA A 69 4.88 3.85 -1.70
C ALA A 69 4.89 3.23 -0.30
N PHE A 70 5.29 1.97 -0.24
CA PHE A 70 5.63 1.24 0.97
C PHE A 70 7.14 1.00 0.95
N ASP A 71 7.86 1.64 1.85
CA ASP A 71 9.32 1.54 1.94
C ASP A 71 9.70 0.45 2.95
N PHE A 72 10.55 -0.50 2.54
CA PHE A 72 10.95 -1.65 3.35
C PHE A 72 12.46 -1.66 3.64
N ASP A 73 12.82 -2.30 4.74
CA ASP A 73 14.20 -2.53 5.17
C ASP A 73 15.01 -3.49 4.28
N SER A 74 14.33 -4.32 3.48
CA SER A 74 14.95 -5.38 2.68
C SER A 74 14.09 -5.80 1.50
N GLU A 75 14.75 -6.33 0.45
CA GLU A 75 14.09 -6.80 -0.78
C GLU A 75 13.17 -7.98 -0.51
N LYS A 76 13.58 -8.86 0.41
CA LYS A 76 12.79 -10.02 0.84
C LYS A 76 11.44 -9.57 1.40
N ASN A 77 11.43 -8.55 2.26
CA ASN A 77 10.21 -8.05 2.89
C ASN A 77 9.31 -7.33 1.87
N ALA A 78 9.87 -6.50 1.00
CA ALA A 78 9.13 -5.89 -0.11
C ALA A 78 8.51 -6.94 -1.04
N SER A 79 9.26 -7.99 -1.40
CA SER A 79 8.79 -9.09 -2.25
C SER A 79 7.68 -9.90 -1.58
N ASN A 80 7.83 -10.19 -0.28
CA ASN A 80 6.80 -10.90 0.48
C ASN A 80 5.51 -10.09 0.56
N PHE A 81 5.60 -8.81 0.92
CA PHE A 81 4.43 -7.93 0.93
C PHE A 81 3.76 -7.87 -0.45
N ASN A 82 4.54 -7.71 -1.53
CA ASN A 82 3.95 -7.68 -2.87
C ASN A 82 3.22 -8.99 -3.21
N LYS A 83 3.73 -10.14 -2.76
CA LYS A 83 3.02 -11.43 -2.90
C LYS A 83 1.74 -11.51 -2.07
N GLU A 84 1.75 -10.98 -0.84
CA GLU A 84 0.59 -10.94 0.06
C GLU A 84 -0.57 -10.13 -0.53
N ILE A 85 -0.25 -9.03 -1.21
CA ILE A 85 -1.21 -8.24 -1.98
C ILE A 85 -1.42 -8.78 -3.41
N LYS A 86 -1.02 -10.03 -3.70
CA LYS A 86 -1.16 -10.73 -4.99
C LYS A 86 -0.55 -10.02 -6.20
N GLY A 87 0.59 -9.34 -6.00
CA GLY A 87 1.31 -8.65 -7.06
C GLY A 87 0.57 -7.42 -7.59
N LEU A 88 -0.34 -6.83 -6.80
CA LEU A 88 -1.00 -5.58 -7.15
C LEU A 88 -0.02 -4.39 -7.19
N GLY A 89 1.14 -4.52 -6.56
CA GLY A 89 2.19 -3.51 -6.55
C GLY A 89 3.32 -3.80 -7.53
N THR A 90 4.10 -2.75 -7.79
CA THR A 90 5.36 -2.84 -8.55
C THR A 90 6.51 -2.55 -7.61
N ILE A 91 7.50 -3.45 -7.57
CA ILE A 91 8.69 -3.32 -6.72
C ILE A 91 9.73 -2.51 -7.47
N TYR A 92 10.31 -1.50 -6.82
CA TYR A 92 11.44 -0.74 -7.32
C TYR A 92 12.54 -0.73 -6.27
N THR A 93 13.76 -0.95 -6.75
CA THR A 93 14.96 -0.67 -5.98
C THR A 93 15.28 0.82 -6.12
N SER A 94 15.22 1.58 -5.04
CA SER A 94 15.65 2.98 -5.08
C SER A 94 17.18 3.04 -5.10
N PRO A 95 17.81 3.69 -6.09
CA PRO A 95 19.25 3.91 -6.06
C PRO A 95 19.56 4.97 -4.98
N ARG A 96 20.05 4.48 -3.83
CA ARG A 96 20.66 5.24 -2.71
C ARG A 96 19.83 6.44 -2.19
N GLY A 97 18.96 6.17 -1.22
CA GLY A 97 18.56 7.17 -0.22
C GLY A 97 19.57 7.27 0.93
N SER A 98 19.40 8.26 1.81
CA SER A 98 20.27 8.56 2.96
C SER A 98 20.43 7.41 3.99
N HIS A 99 19.67 6.32 3.86
CA HIS A 99 19.71 5.16 4.77
C HIS A 99 19.97 3.79 4.11
N GLY A 100 20.38 3.75 2.84
CA GLY A 100 20.77 2.50 2.15
C GLY A 100 19.89 2.15 0.94
N PHE A 101 19.97 0.89 0.47
CA PHE A 101 19.14 0.36 -0.60
C PHE A 101 17.71 0.12 -0.08
N GLU A 102 16.88 1.15 -0.08
CA GLU A 102 15.46 1.01 0.26
C GLU A 102 14.71 0.31 -0.88
N GLN A 103 13.89 -0.67 -0.50
CA GLN A 103 13.09 -1.46 -1.43
C GLN A 103 11.65 -0.99 -1.31
N VAL A 104 11.10 -0.50 -2.42
CA VAL A 104 9.85 0.24 -2.40
C VAL A 104 8.79 -0.50 -3.21
N VAL A 105 7.65 -0.78 -2.61
CA VAL A 105 6.48 -1.31 -3.31
C VAL A 105 5.53 -0.16 -3.62
N TYR A 106 5.32 0.12 -4.90
CA TYR A 106 4.38 1.14 -5.35
C TYR A 106 3.02 0.53 -5.69
N LEU A 107 1.95 1.14 -5.17
CA LEU A 107 0.55 0.84 -5.50
C LEU A 107 -0.10 2.05 -6.17
N GLY A 108 -0.65 1.88 -7.37
CA GLY A 108 -1.36 2.96 -8.05
C GLY A 108 -1.43 2.81 -9.57
N LYS A 109 -1.75 3.91 -10.24
CA LYS A 109 -2.19 3.94 -11.65
C LYS A 109 -1.07 3.77 -12.67
N GLU A 110 0.16 4.11 -12.31
CA GLU A 110 1.29 4.03 -13.24
C GLU A 110 2.35 3.04 -12.76
N LYS A 111 2.74 2.13 -13.65
CA LYS A 111 4.08 1.54 -13.63
C LYS A 111 5.04 2.69 -13.93
N ILE A 112 5.79 3.14 -12.92
CA ILE A 112 6.84 4.16 -13.08
C ILE A 112 7.94 3.65 -14.01
#